data_AF-A0A1V5ALS2-F1
#
_entry.id   AF-A0A1V5ALS2-F1
#
_cell.length_a   1.000
_cell.length_b   1.000
_cell.length_c   1.000
_cell.angle_alpha   90.00
_cell.angle_beta   90.00
_cell.angle_gamma   90.00
#
_symmetry.space_group_name_H-M   'P 1'
#
loop_
_entity.id
_entity.type
_entity.pdbx_description
1 polymer ?
#
loop_
_entity_poly.entity_id
_entity_poly.type
_entity_poly.pdbx_seq_one_letter_code
_entity_poly.pdbx_strand_id
1 'polypeptide(L)' 'MRLNEEGRPHIIDVNPNPDIDCEAGLAIAARSVGVEYPDLIAAIAEDASLKE' A
#
# COMPACT_ATOMS: atom_id res chain seq x y z
N MET A 1 -2.91 9.26 -6.75
CA MET A 1 -2.41 10.64 -7.00
C MET A 1 -2.66 11.03 -8.45
N ARG A 2 -2.72 12.32 -8.76
CA ARG A 2 -2.85 12.81 -10.14
C ARG A 2 -1.86 13.96 -10.36
N LEU A 3 -1.26 14.03 -11.54
CA LEU A 3 -0.42 15.15 -11.94
C LEU A 3 -1.27 16.22 -12.62
N ASN A 4 -1.02 17.49 -12.35
CA ASN A 4 -1.57 18.59 -13.15
C ASN A 4 -0.78 18.75 -14.46
N GLU A 5 -1.15 19.74 -15.28
CA GLU A 5 -0.48 20.02 -16.58
C GLU A 5 1.01 20.38 -16.44
N GLU A 6 1.42 20.88 -15.26
CA GLU A 6 2.81 21.23 -14.92
C GLU A 6 3.57 20.04 -14.29
N GLY A 7 2.96 18.85 -14.21
CA GLY A 7 3.56 17.67 -13.58
C GLY A 7 3.54 17.70 -12.04
N ARG A 8 2.87 18.67 -11.41
CA ARG A 8 2.76 18.75 -9.95
C ARG A 8 1.82 17.69 -9.41
N PRO A 9 2.22 16.88 -8.42
CA PRO A 9 1.36 15.86 -7.84
C PRO A 9 0.30 16.44 -6.90
N HIS A 10 -0.91 15.92 -7.01
CA HIS A 10 -2.04 16.20 -6.13
C HIS A 10 -2.62 14.89 -5.56
N ILE A 11 -2.94 14.91 -4.26
CA ILE A 11 -3.65 13.82 -3.58
C ILE A 11 -5.11 13.89 -4.01
N ILE A 12 -5.66 12.74 -4.38
CA ILE A 12 -7.06 12.61 -4.81
C ILE A 12 -7.90 11.87 -3.77
N ASP A 13 -7.27 10.95 -3.04
CA ASP A 13 -7.88 10.12 -2.03
C ASP A 13 -6.76 9.52 -1.15
N VAL A 14 -7.12 9.15 0.07
CA VAL A 14 -6.30 8.36 0.99
C VAL A 14 -7.18 7.23 1.50
N ASN A 15 -6.87 6.00 1.09
CA ASN A 15 -7.55 4.83 1.61
C ASN A 15 -6.71 4.20 2.75
N PRO A 16 -7.09 4.38 4.03
CA PRO A 16 -6.35 3.84 5.16
C PRO A 16 -6.53 2.33 5.34
N ASN A 17 -7.55 1.72 4.73
CA ASN A 17 -7.79 0.27 4.78
C ASN A 17 -8.03 -0.27 3.35
N PRO A 18 -6.98 -0.30 2.51
CA PRO A 18 -7.07 -0.82 1.16
C PRO A 18 -7.38 -2.31 1.14
N ASP A 19 -7.84 -2.81 0.00
CA ASP A 19 -7.96 -4.25 -0.24
C ASP A 19 -6.59 -4.94 -0.11
N ILE A 20 -6.57 -6.06 0.58
CA ILE A 20 -5.37 -6.86 0.89
C ILE A 20 -5.32 -8.17 0.10
N ASP A 21 -6.22 -8.39 -0.87
CA ASP A 21 -6.09 -9.53 -1.79
C ASP A 21 -4.71 -9.53 -2.47
N CYS A 22 -4.16 -10.71 -2.77
CA CYS A 22 -2.81 -10.84 -3.32
C CYS A 22 -2.66 -10.28 -4.75
N GLU A 23 -3.78 -10.01 -5.42
CA GLU A 23 -3.86 -9.36 -6.73
C GLU A 23 -4.43 -7.93 -6.63
N ALA A 24 -4.63 -7.39 -5.42
CA ALA A 24 -5.06 -6.01 -5.21
C ALA A 24 -3.91 -5.00 -5.37
N GLY A 25 -4.28 -3.72 -5.49
CA GLY A 25 -3.33 -2.63 -5.75
C GLY A 25 -2.23 -2.49 -4.70
N LEU A 26 -2.51 -2.75 -3.41
CA LEU A 26 -1.49 -2.71 -2.35
C LEU A 26 -0.43 -3.81 -2.58
N ALA A 27 -0.86 -5.05 -2.83
CA ALA A 27 0.02 -6.18 -3.07
C ALA A 27 0.85 -6.01 -4.35
N ILE A 28 0.25 -5.49 -5.42
CA ILE A 28 0.94 -5.17 -6.67
C ILE A 28 2.02 -4.10 -6.44
N ALA A 29 1.70 -3.04 -5.71
CA ALA A 29 2.66 -1.98 -5.40
C ALA A 29 3.84 -2.48 -4.55
N ALA A 30 3.57 -3.29 -3.53
CA ALA A 30 4.60 -3.93 -2.70
C ALA A 30 5.53 -4.82 -3.54
N ARG A 31 4.96 -5.67 -4.40
CA ARG A 31 5.73 -6.55 -5.29
C ARG A 31 6.61 -5.76 -6.25
N SER A 32 6.15 -4.60 -6.73
CA SER A 32 6.92 -3.73 -7.63
C SER A 32 8.24 -3.21 -7.02
N VAL A 33 8.36 -3.22 -5.69
CA VAL A 33 9.57 -2.84 -4.95
C VAL A 33 10.25 -4.03 -4.27
N GLY A 34 9.87 -5.26 -4.63
CA GLY A 34 10.49 -6.50 -4.14
C GLY A 34 9.95 -7.01 -2.80
N VAL A 35 8.79 -6.53 -2.35
CA VAL A 35 8.11 -7.05 -1.15
C VAL A 35 7.08 -8.09 -1.58
N GLU A 36 7.31 -9.35 -1.22
CA GLU A 36 6.39 -10.44 -1.56
C GLU A 36 5.16 -10.43 -0.65
N TYR A 37 4.06 -11.02 -1.14
CA TYR A 37 2.77 -10.98 -0.45
C TYR A 37 2.82 -11.53 1.00
N PRO A 38 3.47 -12.67 1.29
CA PRO A 38 3.59 -13.16 2.67
C PRO A 38 4.31 -12.18 3.60
N ASP A 39 5.34 -11.49 3.10
CA ASP A 39 6.12 -10.52 3.88
C ASP A 39 5.30 -9.26 4.18
N LEU A 40 4.52 -8.79 3.20
CA LEU A 40 3.58 -7.68 3.38
C LEU A 40 2.55 -7.99 4.49
N ILE A 41 1.92 -9.16 4.44
CA ILE A 41 0.92 -9.56 5.44
C ILE A 41 1.55 -9.76 6.81
N ALA A 42 2.75 -10.35 6.89
CA ALA A 42 3.49 -10.50 8.14
C ALA A 42 3.78 -9.14 8.80
N ALA A 43 4.25 -8.16 8.02
CA ALA A 43 4.52 -6.82 8.54
C ALA A 43 3.26 -6.12 9.07
N ILE A 44 2.13 -6.24 8.36
CA ILE A 44 0.84 -5.68 8.81
C ILE A 44 0.38 -6.35 10.11
N ALA A 45 0.47 -7.68 10.20
CA ALA A 45 0.06 -8.43 11.38
C ALA A 45 0.97 -8.15 12.59
N GLU A 46 2.28 -8.00 12.37
CA GLU A 46 3.24 -7.62 13.40
C GLU A 46 2.90 -6.23 13.98
N ASP A 47 2.72 -5.23 13.12
CA ASP A 47 2.35 -3.87 13.51
C ASP A 47 1.02 -3.85 14.29
N ALA A 48 0.00 -4.56 13.80
CA ALA A 48 -1.30 -4.66 14.47
C ALA A 48 -1.24 -5.41 15.82
N SER A 49 -0.20 -6.20 16.06
CA SER A 49 0.01 -6.95 17.30
C SER A 49 0.78 -6.17 18.36
N LEU A 50 1.38 -5.03 17.99
CA LEU A 50 2.03 -4.13 18.93
C LEU A 50 1.00 -3.60 19.93
N LYS A 51 1.23 -3.87 21.21
CA LYS A 51 0.46 -3.26 22.29
C LYS A 51 1.13 -1.94 22.66
N GLU A 52 0.35 -0.86 22.69
CA GLU A 52 0.77 0.42 23.29
C GLU A 52 1.11 0.27 24.79
#